data_AF-A0A1F8NWQ5-F1
#
_entry.id   AF-A0A1F8NWQ5-F1
#
_cell.length_a   1.000
_cell.length_b   1.000
_cell.length_c   1.000
_cell.angle_alpha   90.00
_cell.angle_beta   90.00
_cell.angle_gamma   90.00
#
_symmetry.space_group_name_H-M   'P 1'
#
loop_
_entity.id
_entity.type
_entity.pdbx_description
1 polymer ?
#
loop_
_entity_poly.entity_id
_entity_poly.type
_entity_poly.pdbx_seq_one_letter_code
_entity_poly.pdbx_strand_id
1 'polypeptide(L)'
;MDVDGLKLLVDPFITDNPAASVKVEDLEADFILISHGHGDHVGDAVSIAKRTGALVISNFEIASWFEKKGIQAHGHHIGGGFRPPSSVPPPLFKDAGKRVPIRSACHATDPTMV
;
A
#
# COMPACT_ATOMS: atom_id res chain seq x y z
N MET A 1 5.80 12.23 -2.43
CA MET A 1 5.01 13.33 -1.84
C MET A 1 4.94 13.14 -0.32
N ASP A 2 4.82 14.21 0.44
CA ASP A 2 4.62 14.17 1.88
C ASP A 2 3.19 14.61 2.19
N VAL A 3 2.46 13.81 2.97
CA VAL A 3 1.08 14.09 3.41
C VAL A 3 1.01 13.81 4.90
N ASP A 4 0.84 14.87 5.70
CA ASP A 4 0.79 14.80 7.17
C ASP A 4 1.98 14.05 7.78
N GLY A 5 3.19 14.20 7.21
CA GLY A 5 4.40 13.53 7.67
C GLY A 5 4.58 12.09 7.17
N LEU A 6 3.66 11.60 6.34
CA LEU A 6 3.77 10.31 5.67
C LEU A 6 4.34 10.50 4.26
N LYS A 7 5.27 9.64 3.87
CA LYS A 7 5.88 9.65 2.55
C LYS A 7 5.16 8.66 1.63
N LEU A 8 4.55 9.21 0.58
CA LEU A 8 3.85 8.41 -0.42
C LEU A 8 4.57 8.49 -1.77
N LEU A 9 4.64 7.35 -2.44
CA LEU A 9 4.99 7.23 -3.86
C LEU A 9 3.82 6.68 -4.64
N VAL A 10 3.65 7.15 -5.87
CA VAL A 10 2.65 6.65 -6.82
C VAL A 10 3.41 6.29 -8.09
N ASP A 11 3.21 5.06 -8.57
CA ASP A 11 3.81 4.53 -9.80
C ASP A 11 5.31 4.89 -9.97
N PRO A 12 6.19 4.40 -9.06
CA PRO A 12 7.58 4.87 -8.98
C PRO A 12 8.45 4.28 -10.10
N PHE A 13 8.38 4.87 -11.29
CA PHE A 13 9.23 4.53 -12.44
C PHE A 13 10.37 5.55 -12.61
N ILE A 14 11.55 5.18 -12.13
CA ILE A 14 12.70 6.08 -11.99
C ILE A 14 13.90 5.56 -12.78
N THR A 15 14.34 4.31 -12.56
CA THR A 15 15.60 3.77 -13.11
C THR A 15 15.66 3.86 -14.64
N ASP A 16 14.60 3.45 -15.34
CA ASP A 16 14.55 3.47 -16.80
C ASP A 16 13.80 4.70 -17.36
N ASN A 17 13.52 5.69 -16.51
CA ASN A 17 12.83 6.91 -16.90
C ASN A 17 13.84 8.03 -17.20
N PRO A 18 14.07 8.40 -18.47
CA PRO A 18 15.05 9.43 -18.83
C PRO A 18 14.66 10.84 -18.33
N ALA A 19 13.39 11.05 -17.96
CA ALA A 19 12.92 12.31 -17.40
C ALA A 19 13.00 12.36 -15.86
N ALA A 20 13.36 11.25 -15.20
CA ALA A 20 13.49 11.24 -13.76
C ALA A 20 14.67 12.11 -13.29
N SER A 21 14.38 13.05 -12.40
CA SER A 21 15.38 13.97 -11.84
C SER A 21 15.93 13.52 -10.49
N VAL A 22 15.52 12.35 -10.00
CA VAL A 22 15.83 11.81 -8.67
C VAL A 22 16.41 10.40 -8.81
N LYS A 23 17.20 9.98 -7.83
CA LYS A 23 17.72 8.62 -7.77
C LYS A 23 16.83 7.75 -6.88
N VAL A 24 16.73 6.47 -7.20
CA VAL A 24 15.90 5.49 -6.46
C VAL A 24 16.36 5.36 -5.01
N GLU A 25 17.65 5.50 -4.77
CA GLU A 25 18.27 5.36 -3.44
C GLU A 25 17.88 6.48 -2.49
N ASP A 26 17.53 7.66 -3.03
CA ASP A 26 17.17 8.84 -2.24
C ASP A 26 15.67 8.87 -1.85
N LEU A 27 14.88 7.94 -2.39
CA LEU A 27 13.42 7.92 -2.19
C LEU A 27 13.03 7.17 -0.92
N GLU A 28 12.43 7.87 0.04
CA GLU A 28 11.82 7.24 1.20
C GLU A 28 10.31 7.08 0.99
N ALA A 29 9.73 6.00 1.55
CA ALA A 29 8.31 5.71 1.41
C ALA A 29 7.76 4.97 2.62
N ASP A 30 6.61 5.41 3.12
CA ASP A 30 5.74 4.65 4.03
C ASP A 30 4.70 3.86 3.23
N PHE A 31 4.25 4.43 2.11
CA PHE A 31 3.28 3.82 1.19
C PHE A 31 3.70 3.95 -0.27
N ILE A 32 3.41 2.91 -1.05
CA ILE A 32 3.56 2.91 -2.50
C ILE A 32 2.23 2.51 -3.13
N LEU A 33 1.65 3.39 -3.93
CA LEU A 33 0.41 3.15 -4.65
C LEU A 33 0.74 2.78 -6.10
N ILE A 34 0.23 1.63 -6.55
CA ILE A 34 0.42 1.14 -7.92
C ILE A 34 -0.92 1.12 -8.65
N SER A 35 -1.02 1.87 -9.74
CA SER A 35 -2.26 1.99 -10.52
C SER A 35 -2.56 0.73 -11.32
N HIS A 36 -1.55 0.16 -12.00
CA HIS A 36 -1.67 -1.06 -12.79
C HIS A 36 -0.30 -1.74 -13.01
N GLY A 37 -0.32 -2.94 -13.62
CA GLY A 37 0.81 -3.87 -13.62
C GLY A 37 1.87 -3.68 -14.71
N HIS A 38 1.87 -2.56 -15.44
CA HIS A 38 2.90 -2.31 -16.45
C HIS A 38 4.23 -1.90 -15.81
N GLY A 39 5.34 -2.20 -16.49
CA GLY A 39 6.70 -1.99 -15.96
C GLY A 39 7.05 -0.52 -15.71
N ASP A 40 6.48 0.39 -16.50
CA ASP A 40 6.60 1.85 -16.38
C ASP A 40 5.71 2.44 -15.27
N HIS A 41 4.96 1.61 -14.54
CA HIS A 41 4.21 2.00 -13.34
C HIS A 41 4.68 1.22 -12.10
N VAL A 42 4.91 -0.08 -12.23
CA VAL A 42 5.51 -0.89 -11.17
C VAL A 42 6.95 -0.43 -10.87
N GLY A 43 7.74 -0.20 -11.92
CA GLY A 43 9.08 0.36 -11.87
C GLY A 43 9.93 -0.16 -10.71
N ASP A 44 10.39 0.78 -9.90
CA ASP A 44 11.29 0.59 -8.76
C ASP A 44 10.54 0.25 -7.47
N ALA A 45 9.22 0.03 -7.51
CA ALA A 45 8.42 -0.22 -6.31
C ALA A 45 8.92 -1.42 -5.50
N VAL A 46 9.39 -2.48 -6.17
CA VAL A 46 9.92 -3.68 -5.50
C VAL A 46 11.18 -3.38 -4.70
N SER A 47 12.12 -2.62 -5.27
CA SER A 47 13.39 -2.29 -4.60
C SER A 47 13.14 -1.30 -3.45
N ILE A 48 12.31 -0.28 -3.70
CA ILE A 48 11.95 0.74 -2.70
C ILE A 48 11.20 0.09 -1.54
N ALA A 49 10.17 -0.73 -1.79
CA ALA A 49 9.38 -1.37 -0.73
C ALA A 49 10.22 -2.31 0.15
N LYS A 50 11.17 -3.04 -0.44
CA LYS A 50 12.09 -3.90 0.33
C LYS A 50 13.04 -3.10 1.23
N ARG A 51 13.53 -1.96 0.74
CA ARG A 51 14.48 -1.11 1.49
C ARG A 51 13.79 -0.36 2.62
N THR A 52 12.63 0.20 2.35
CA THR A 52 11.91 1.11 3.27
C THR A 52 10.94 0.37 4.18
N GLY A 53 10.47 -0.83 3.78
CA GLY A 53 9.38 -1.51 4.45
C GLY A 53 8.01 -0.92 4.15
N ALA A 54 7.88 -0.11 3.09
CA ALA A 54 6.64 0.52 2.68
C ALA A 54 5.52 -0.50 2.42
N LEU A 55 4.28 -0.13 2.75
CA LEU A 55 3.10 -0.89 2.37
C LEU A 55 2.74 -0.58 0.91
N VAL A 56 2.64 -1.62 0.08
CA VAL A 56 2.18 -1.47 -1.30
C VAL A 56 0.65 -1.57 -1.37
N ILE A 57 0.01 -0.60 -2.01
CA ILE A 57 -1.44 -0.57 -2.20
C ILE A 57 -1.73 -0.65 -3.70
N SER A 58 -2.50 -1.65 -4.11
CA SER A 58 -2.91 -1.82 -5.51
C SER A 58 -4.15 -2.71 -5.60
N ASN A 59 -4.53 -3.14 -6.81
CA ASN A 59 -5.55 -4.16 -6.99
C ASN A 59 -5.10 -5.52 -6.39
N PHE A 60 -6.05 -6.44 -6.23
CA PHE A 60 -5.82 -7.75 -5.62
C PHE A 60 -4.70 -8.54 -6.29
N GLU A 61 -4.65 -8.57 -7.62
CA GLU A 61 -3.68 -9.34 -8.40
C GLU A 61 -2.26 -8.81 -8.21
N ILE A 62 -2.08 -7.49 -8.29
CA ILE A 62 -0.78 -6.83 -8.13
C ILE A 62 -0.33 -6.95 -6.67
N ALA A 63 -1.20 -6.70 -5.70
CA ALA A 63 -0.88 -6.87 -4.29
C ALA A 63 -0.42 -8.32 -4.00
N SER A 64 -1.13 -9.32 -4.52
CA SER A 64 -0.74 -10.73 -4.40
C SER A 64 0.62 -11.03 -5.03
N TRP A 65 0.97 -10.35 -6.13
CA TRP A 65 2.29 -10.47 -6.76
C TRP A 65 3.41 -9.88 -5.89
N PHE A 66 3.16 -8.77 -5.20
CA PHE A 66 4.09 -8.19 -4.23
C PHE A 66 4.26 -9.07 -2.98
N GLU A 67 3.18 -9.62 -2.44
CA GLU A 67 3.21 -10.55 -1.30
C GLU A 67 4.08 -11.78 -1.59
N LYS A 68 3.96 -12.35 -2.79
CA LYS A 68 4.81 -13.47 -3.26
C LYS A 68 6.32 -13.12 -3.29
N LYS A 69 6.67 -11.83 -3.29
CA LYS A 69 8.06 -11.34 -3.21
C LYS A 69 8.48 -10.97 -1.78
N GLY A 70 7.66 -11.27 -0.78
CA GLY A 70 7.90 -10.94 0.62
C GLY A 70 7.66 -9.47 0.97
N ILE A 71 6.92 -8.74 0.12
CA ILE A 71 6.60 -7.33 0.33
C ILE A 71 5.20 -7.22 0.95
N GLN A 72 5.04 -6.35 1.94
CA GLN A 72 3.73 -6.09 2.54
C GLN A 72 2.85 -5.37 1.52
N ALA A 73 1.67 -5.91 1.24
CA ALA A 73 0.71 -5.29 0.34
C ALA A 73 -0.71 -5.33 0.89
N HIS A 74 -1.54 -4.39 0.44
CA HIS A 74 -2.96 -4.33 0.76
C HIS A 74 -3.78 -4.24 -0.52
N GLY A 75 -4.44 -5.34 -0.86
CA GLY A 75 -5.29 -5.45 -2.03
C GLY A 75 -6.58 -4.63 -1.90
N HIS A 76 -6.82 -3.78 -2.90
CA HIS A 76 -8.08 -3.07 -3.13
C HIS A 76 -8.69 -3.54 -4.45
N HIS A 77 -9.78 -2.90 -4.87
CA HIS A 77 -10.28 -2.97 -6.24
C HIS A 77 -10.94 -1.63 -6.59
N ILE A 78 -11.19 -1.42 -7.88
CA ILE A 78 -11.80 -0.20 -8.43
C ILE A 78 -13.09 0.15 -7.65
N GLY A 79 -13.17 1.40 -7.18
CA GLY A 79 -14.32 1.95 -6.44
C GLY A 79 -14.35 1.60 -4.95
N GLY A 80 -13.46 0.74 -4.47
CA GLY A 80 -13.30 0.45 -3.04
C GLY A 80 -12.46 1.52 -2.33
N GLY A 81 -12.80 1.81 -1.08
CA GLY A 81 -12.00 2.66 -0.20
C GLY A 81 -11.81 2.00 1.16
N PHE A 82 -10.67 2.27 1.79
CA PHE A 82 -10.35 1.78 3.12
C PHE A 82 -9.93 2.94 4.01
N ARG A 83 -10.55 3.04 5.19
CA ARG A 83 -10.11 3.91 6.27
C ARG A 83 -9.68 3.02 7.43
N PRO A 84 -8.38 2.95 7.77
CA PRO A 84 -7.95 2.23 8.95
C PRO A 84 -8.56 2.88 10.20
N PRO A 85 -8.78 2.11 11.28
CA PRO A 85 -9.15 2.68 12.57
C PRO A 85 -8.10 3.72 13.02
N SER A 86 -8.54 4.80 13.66
CA SER A 86 -7.67 5.90 14.12
C SER A 86 -6.55 5.46 15.08
N SER A 87 -6.64 4.26 15.65
CA SER A 87 -5.68 3.66 16.56
C SER A 87 -4.58 2.83 15.88
N VAL A 88 -4.61 2.65 14.55
CA VAL A 88 -3.61 1.85 13.82
C VAL A 88 -2.63 2.78 13.09
N PRO A 89 -1.37 2.90 13.54
CA PRO A 89 -0.37 3.66 12.81
C PRO A 89 0.04 2.93 11.52
N PRO A 90 0.34 3.63 10.42
CA PRO A 90 1.30 3.13 9.43
C PRO A 90 2.64 2.84 10.16
N PRO A 91 3.39 1.73 9.97
CA PRO A 91 3.27 0.54 9.13
C PRO A 91 2.94 -0.73 9.97
N LEU A 92 2.03 -0.62 10.93
CA LEU A 92 1.76 -1.64 11.96
C LEU A 92 0.90 -2.83 11.48
N PHE A 93 0.77 -3.05 10.17
CA PHE A 93 0.11 -4.24 9.60
C PHE A 93 0.89 -5.55 9.80
N LYS A 94 2.03 -5.51 10.51
CA LYS A 94 2.93 -6.64 10.81
C LYS A 94 2.22 -7.85 11.45
N ASP A 95 1.07 -7.65 12.10
CA ASP A 95 0.31 -8.73 12.78
C ASP A 95 -0.96 -9.20 12.04
N ALA A 96 -1.30 -8.62 10.88
CA ALA A 96 -2.47 -9.02 10.10
C ALA A 96 -2.29 -10.35 9.34
N GLY A 97 -1.14 -11.02 9.51
CA GLY A 97 -0.90 -12.41 9.09
C GLY A 97 -1.79 -13.44 9.79
N LYS A 98 -2.53 -13.06 10.85
CA LYS A 98 -3.73 -13.79 11.25
C LYS A 98 -4.91 -13.24 10.45
N ARG A 99 -5.25 -13.94 9.36
CA ARG A 99 -6.56 -13.88 8.68
C ARG A 99 -7.65 -13.56 9.70
N VAL A 100 -8.11 -12.32 9.74
CA VAL A 100 -9.38 -12.00 10.38
C VAL A 100 -10.42 -12.52 9.40
N PRO A 101 -11.19 -13.57 9.75
CA PRO A 101 -12.23 -14.03 8.86
C PRO A 101 -13.22 -12.88 8.69
N ILE A 102 -13.45 -12.48 7.43
CA ILE A 102 -14.59 -11.67 7.00
C ILE A 102 -15.90 -12.42 7.33
N ARG A 103 -16.25 -12.48 8.61
CA ARG A 103 -17.62 -12.75 9.04
C ARG A 103 -18.36 -11.42 9.03
N SER A 104 -19.09 -11.20 7.94
CA SER A 104 -20.38 -10.52 7.89
C SER A 104 -20.64 -9.53 9.04
N ALA A 105 -20.19 -8.29 8.88
CA ALA A 105 -20.76 -7.15 9.59
C ALA A 105 -21.82 -6.48 8.70
N CYS A 106 -22.76 -7.27 8.20
CA CYS A 106 -24.13 -6.81 7.98
C CYS A 106 -24.87 -7.03 9.31
N HIS A 107 -25.53 -6.00 9.82
CA HIS A 107 -26.30 -5.97 11.09
C HIS A 107 -25.51 -5.92 12.40
N ALA A 108 -25.31 -4.69 12.91
CA ALA A 108 -25.53 -4.38 14.31
C ALA A 108 -25.98 -2.92 14.41
N THR A 109 -27.28 -2.72 14.57
CA THR A 109 -27.86 -1.48 15.10
C THR A 109 -27.32 -1.26 16.51
N ASP A 110 -26.75 -0.09 16.75
CA ASP A 110 -26.32 0.39 18.07
C ASP A 110 -27.54 0.68 18.95
N PRO A 111 -27.75 0.00 20.09
CA PRO A 111 -28.81 0.33 21.02
C PRO A 111 -28.20 0.95 22.29
N THR A 112 -27.49 2.07 22.18
CA THR A 112 -27.26 2.97 23.34
C THR A 112 -26.95 4.40 22.90
N MET A 113 -27.92 5.09 22.31
CA MET A 113 -28.07 6.55 22.48
C MET A 113 -29.57 6.89 22.36
N VAL A 114 -30.14 7.22 23.53
CA VAL A 114 -31.53 7.65 23.87
C VAL A 114 -32.69 6.68 23.63
#